data_AF-A0A8J6FIH1-F1
#
_entry.id   AF-A0A8J6FIH1-F1
#
_cell.length_a   1.000
_cell.length_b   1.000
_cell.length_c   1.000
_cell.angle_alpha   90.00
_cell.angle_beta   90.00
_cell.angle_gamma   90.00
#
_symmetry.space_group_name_H-M   'P 1'
#
loop_
_entity.id
_entity.type
_entity.pdbx_description
1 polymer ?
#
loop_
_entity_poly.entity_id
_entity_poly.type
_entity_poly.pdbx_seq_one_letter_code
_entity_poly.pdbx_strand_id
1 'polypeptide(L)'
;MRQQVLVFFSRLLTKVQRPLLHYINVHRPVQKLIALGGDTVGVTAHREELQFLISVCSKLEKDPSLLCHVLESENVKGDSAASEEEGAAGPNKQKPKQSLFKAVLRLCLCQSQTGRLAVRAREALFGVLRAAQQEGPARLIAQSDLSQQVVRRLCELHHEIPLNTHPCDITAADGTDWRIEVSSEHYNAMPPEVAAVRRFLCWVQYCSSLLRESHEMVAVTIADSITEHYLRGILQEELLHVSELRILRSTALLSAVLQHLNPSPLTHRLLHFLLGEDRGPEKRSDNGPPLRTQLIQRCNHLSDEISLTTLRLFEEILQLPEKMCMYSLVLRNLESRRYISAVHEESRGHDSEAFEGSDELEEDPYFTDGFPDTGLRLNNGNQGRGTESGGAEQSVRSFLSLVPEEMKSSDSGFDTYLQDALVQYHSCCTQASSWGWPLSLQPPSSGHSGQDEFYEGLFLETLLNRLGSILDQPYEVNLQVTSLLTRIALFPHPHIQEYLLNPFINLAPGARTLFSVLVRVVADLAQRSQRISNFQEMLILVRRQLTGETPAEPLGHETLCKGVVVLEEFCKELAAAACVTHHPLGV
;
A
#
# COMPACT_ATOMS: atom_id res chain seq x y z
N MET A 1 -49.58 -2.06 15.44
CA MET A 1 -49.26 -3.05 16.50
C MET A 1 -47.76 -3.26 16.66
N ARG A 2 -47.04 -3.81 15.68
CA ARG A 2 -45.58 -4.10 15.77
C ARG A 2 -44.72 -2.90 16.21
N GLN A 3 -44.90 -1.73 15.61
CA GLN A 3 -44.18 -0.50 15.96
C GLN A 3 -44.32 -0.14 17.44
N GLN A 4 -45.55 -0.21 17.97
CA GLN A 4 -45.85 0.06 19.38
C GLN A 4 -45.19 -0.97 20.31
N VAL A 5 -45.09 -2.24 19.88
CA VAL A 5 -44.37 -3.29 20.62
C VAL A 5 -42.87 -2.98 20.67
N LEU A 6 -42.27 -2.57 19.54
CA LEU A 6 -40.86 -2.17 19.49
C LEU A 6 -40.59 -0.95 20.40
N VAL A 7 -41.46 0.05 20.38
CA VAL A 7 -41.36 1.23 21.26
C VAL A 7 -41.53 0.84 22.73
N PHE A 8 -42.47 -0.05 23.05
CA PHE A 8 -42.67 -0.56 24.40
C PHE A 8 -41.42 -1.26 24.93
N PHE A 9 -40.88 -2.23 24.17
CA PHE A 9 -39.66 -2.96 24.57
C PHE A 9 -38.43 -2.04 24.62
N SER A 10 -38.32 -1.07 23.71
CA SER A 10 -37.26 -0.05 23.77
C SER A 10 -37.31 0.73 25.09
N ARG A 11 -38.51 1.20 25.48
CA ARG A 11 -38.71 1.94 26.75
C ARG A 11 -38.49 1.05 27.96
N LEU A 12 -38.95 -0.19 27.93
CA LEU A 12 -38.75 -1.16 29.01
C LEU A 12 -37.27 -1.42 29.25
N LEU A 13 -36.52 -1.73 28.19
CA LEU A 13 -35.09 -1.98 28.28
C LEU A 13 -34.34 -0.72 28.74
N THR A 14 -34.65 0.46 28.19
CA THR A 14 -33.93 1.70 28.54
C THR A 14 -34.23 2.22 29.95
N LYS A 15 -35.49 2.17 30.41
CA LYS A 15 -35.91 2.79 31.68
C LYS A 15 -35.68 1.91 32.91
N VAL A 16 -35.62 0.59 32.76
CA VAL A 16 -35.41 -0.29 33.90
C VAL A 16 -33.91 -0.38 34.23
N GLN A 17 -33.57 -0.01 35.48
CA GLN A 17 -32.19 0.02 35.97
C GLN A 17 -31.60 -1.38 36.20
N ARG A 18 -32.43 -2.36 36.57
CA ARG A 18 -31.99 -3.75 36.77
C ARG A 18 -31.78 -4.46 35.42
N PRO A 19 -30.79 -5.36 35.28
CA PRO A 19 -30.69 -6.23 34.10
C PRO A 19 -31.97 -7.07 34.04
N LEU A 20 -32.62 -7.10 32.87
CA LEU A 20 -33.85 -7.87 32.67
C LEU A 20 -33.69 -8.98 31.64
N LEU A 21 -32.62 -8.95 30.83
CA LEU A 21 -32.41 -9.87 29.72
C LEU A 21 -32.10 -11.30 30.19
N HIS A 22 -31.64 -11.49 31.43
CA HIS A 22 -31.46 -12.84 31.99
C HIS A 22 -32.80 -13.56 32.24
N TYR A 23 -33.92 -12.84 32.34
CA TYR A 23 -35.24 -13.45 32.49
C TYR A 23 -35.78 -13.97 31.16
N ILE A 24 -36.20 -15.24 31.14
CA ILE A 24 -36.77 -15.91 29.97
C ILE A 24 -37.96 -15.19 29.36
N ASN A 25 -38.80 -14.59 30.21
CA ASN A 25 -39.98 -13.82 29.78
C ASN A 25 -39.63 -12.48 29.13
N VAL A 26 -38.36 -12.09 29.12
CA VAL A 26 -37.87 -10.86 28.49
C VAL A 26 -36.99 -11.19 27.28
N HIS A 27 -36.00 -12.09 27.39
CA HIS A 27 -35.14 -12.38 26.24
C HIS A 27 -35.85 -13.18 25.13
N ARG A 28 -36.79 -14.08 25.45
CA ARG A 28 -37.53 -14.82 24.39
C ARG A 28 -38.37 -13.88 23.52
N PRO A 29 -39.15 -12.93 24.06
CA PRO A 29 -39.79 -11.89 23.25
C PRO A 29 -38.80 -11.03 22.47
N VAL A 30 -37.66 -10.64 23.07
CA VAL A 30 -36.63 -9.86 22.39
C VAL A 30 -36.05 -10.62 21.20
N GLN A 31 -35.68 -11.88 21.36
CA GLN A 31 -35.23 -12.78 20.28
C GLN A 31 -36.27 -12.88 19.17
N LYS A 32 -37.55 -13.10 19.51
CA LYS A 32 -38.64 -13.14 18.53
C LYS A 32 -38.78 -11.82 17.77
N LEU A 33 -38.68 -10.68 18.45
CA LEU A 33 -38.76 -9.37 17.80
C LEU A 33 -37.59 -9.12 16.84
N ILE A 34 -36.39 -9.57 17.20
CA ILE A 34 -35.20 -9.53 16.33
C ILE A 34 -35.42 -10.43 15.10
N ALA A 35 -35.87 -11.67 15.30
CA ALA A 35 -36.09 -12.64 14.24
C ALA A 35 -37.20 -12.23 13.26
N LEU A 36 -38.17 -11.44 13.71
CA LEU A 36 -39.24 -10.86 12.89
C LEU A 36 -38.81 -9.54 12.20
N GLY A 37 -37.71 -8.91 12.63
CA GLY A 37 -37.02 -7.83 11.91
C GLY A 37 -36.80 -8.25 10.46
N GLY A 38 -37.28 -7.51 9.46
CA GLY A 38 -37.21 -8.01 8.07
C GLY A 38 -38.36 -7.55 7.17
N ASP A 39 -39.59 -7.85 7.59
CA ASP A 39 -40.75 -7.92 6.69
C ASP A 39 -41.51 -6.60 6.45
N THR A 40 -41.00 -5.45 6.91
CA THR A 40 -41.75 -4.18 6.87
C THR A 40 -41.17 -3.18 5.88
N VAL A 41 -41.96 -2.85 4.86
CA VAL A 41 -41.70 -1.79 3.87
C VAL A 41 -42.14 -0.45 4.48
N GLY A 42 -41.22 0.32 5.07
CA GLY A 42 -41.52 1.68 5.55
C GLY A 42 -40.44 2.36 6.41
N VAL A 43 -40.13 3.63 6.11
CA VAL A 43 -39.09 4.45 6.78
C VAL A 43 -39.31 4.59 8.30
N THR A 44 -40.56 4.76 8.73
CA THR A 44 -40.91 4.87 10.15
C THR A 44 -40.67 3.57 10.92
N ALA A 45 -40.96 2.43 10.30
CA ALA A 45 -40.70 1.11 10.86
C ALA A 45 -39.19 0.86 11.06
N HIS A 46 -38.34 1.31 10.14
CA HIS A 46 -36.87 1.22 10.30
C HIS A 46 -36.35 2.04 11.48
N ARG A 47 -36.93 3.22 11.76
CA ARG A 47 -36.52 4.06 12.89
C ARG A 47 -36.84 3.42 14.24
N GLU A 48 -38.02 2.84 14.38
CA GLU A 48 -38.46 2.19 15.61
C GLU A 48 -37.73 0.86 15.83
N GLU A 49 -37.50 0.11 14.75
CA GLU A 49 -36.66 -1.09 14.77
C GLU A 49 -35.23 -0.76 15.18
N LEU A 50 -34.63 0.28 14.61
CA LEU A 50 -33.29 0.73 15.01
C LEU A 50 -33.27 1.13 16.49
N GLN A 51 -34.24 1.92 16.94
CA GLN A 51 -34.28 2.35 18.35
C GLN A 51 -34.36 1.15 19.30
N PHE A 52 -35.13 0.12 18.93
CA PHE A 52 -35.19 -1.13 19.67
C PHE A 52 -33.85 -1.86 19.68
N LEU A 53 -33.21 -2.04 18.52
CA LEU A 53 -31.93 -2.72 18.42
C LEU A 53 -30.82 -1.96 19.17
N ILE A 54 -30.77 -0.63 19.08
CA ILE A 54 -29.85 0.20 19.87
C ILE A 54 -30.10 0.01 21.38
N SER A 55 -31.36 -0.10 21.80
CA SER A 55 -31.69 -0.34 23.21
C SER A 55 -31.19 -1.70 23.69
N VAL A 56 -31.25 -2.73 22.83
CA VAL A 56 -30.67 -4.05 23.10
C VAL A 56 -29.14 -3.96 23.15
N CYS A 57 -28.49 -3.39 22.13
CA CYS A 57 -27.04 -3.20 22.07
C CYS A 57 -26.51 -2.41 23.27
N SER A 58 -27.21 -1.36 23.71
CA SER A 58 -26.85 -0.57 24.89
C SER A 58 -26.82 -1.41 26.18
N LYS A 59 -27.67 -2.44 26.29
CA LYS A 59 -27.65 -3.35 27.45
C LYS A 59 -26.51 -4.36 27.34
N LEU A 60 -26.24 -4.85 26.13
CA LEU A 60 -25.10 -5.74 25.87
C LEU A 60 -23.76 -5.02 26.05
N GLU A 61 -23.67 -3.73 25.73
CA GLU A 61 -22.48 -2.90 25.98
C GLU A 61 -22.23 -2.71 27.49
N LYS A 62 -23.29 -2.58 28.29
CA LYS A 62 -23.17 -2.47 29.76
C LYS A 62 -22.85 -3.80 30.44
N ASP A 63 -23.34 -4.89 29.88
CA ASP A 63 -23.16 -6.24 30.42
C ASP A 63 -23.05 -7.26 29.26
N PRO A 64 -21.83 -7.52 28.77
CA PRO A 64 -21.58 -8.45 27.68
C PRO A 64 -21.96 -9.90 27.99
N SER A 65 -22.10 -10.28 29.27
CA SER A 65 -22.49 -11.64 29.65
C SER A 65 -23.89 -12.01 29.15
N LEU A 66 -24.76 -11.01 28.95
CA LEU A 66 -26.12 -11.17 28.44
C LEU A 66 -26.16 -11.62 26.97
N LEU A 67 -25.04 -11.62 26.26
CA LEU A 67 -24.96 -12.11 24.87
C LEU A 67 -25.43 -13.55 24.74
N CYS A 68 -25.20 -14.40 25.74
CA CYS A 68 -25.66 -15.80 25.74
C CYS A 68 -27.19 -15.96 25.68
N HIS A 69 -27.93 -14.95 26.13
CA HIS A 69 -29.40 -14.94 26.11
C HIS A 69 -29.98 -14.32 24.84
N VAL A 70 -29.17 -13.59 24.06
CA VAL A 70 -29.63 -12.86 22.86
C VAL A 70 -29.13 -13.51 21.58
N LEU A 71 -27.85 -13.89 21.54
CA LEU A 71 -27.28 -14.74 20.50
C LEU A 71 -27.72 -16.16 20.83
N GLU A 72 -28.69 -16.69 20.08
CA GLU A 72 -29.13 -18.07 20.25
C GLU A 72 -27.92 -19.00 20.10
N SER A 73 -27.41 -19.53 21.21
CA SER A 73 -26.57 -20.71 21.16
C SER A 73 -27.50 -21.85 20.78
N GLU A 74 -27.24 -22.49 19.64
CA GLU A 74 -27.77 -23.83 19.41
C GLU A 74 -27.38 -24.63 20.64
N ASN A 75 -28.36 -25.01 21.47
CA ASN A 75 -28.13 -25.91 22.59
C ASN A 75 -27.33 -27.09 22.03
N VAL A 76 -26.06 -27.17 22.43
CA VAL A 76 -25.35 -28.43 22.55
C VAL A 76 -26.33 -29.35 23.26
N LYS A 77 -26.86 -30.33 22.52
CA LYS A 77 -27.59 -31.45 23.12
C LYS A 77 -26.61 -32.13 24.05
N GLY A 78 -26.62 -31.74 25.31
CA GLY A 78 -26.10 -32.56 26.38
C GLY A 78 -26.99 -33.78 26.47
N ASP A 79 -26.41 -34.94 26.15
CA ASP A 79 -26.91 -36.23 26.55
C ASP A 79 -27.25 -36.20 28.05
N SER A 80 -28.54 -36.20 28.40
CA SER A 80 -29.06 -36.99 29.52
C SER A 80 -30.59 -36.97 29.60
N ALA A 81 -31.15 -38.18 29.59
CA ALA A 81 -32.43 -38.61 30.18
C ALA A 81 -33.75 -38.24 29.47
N ALA A 82 -34.17 -39.19 28.62
CA ALA A 82 -35.48 -39.83 28.57
C ALA A 82 -36.68 -39.14 29.24
N SER A 83 -37.66 -38.80 28.41
CA SER A 83 -39.06 -39.14 28.64
C SER A 83 -39.81 -39.08 27.31
N GLU A 84 -40.25 -40.25 26.88
CA GLU A 84 -41.23 -40.45 25.81
C GLU A 84 -42.55 -39.80 26.21
N GLU A 85 -43.17 -39.06 25.29
CA GLU A 85 -44.62 -39.16 25.06
C GLU A 85 -44.96 -38.52 23.70
N GLU A 86 -45.75 -39.27 22.94
CA GLU A 86 -46.20 -39.01 21.57
C GLU A 86 -47.19 -37.84 21.48
N GLY A 87 -47.22 -37.18 20.30
CA GLY A 87 -48.43 -36.48 19.86
C GLY A 87 -48.22 -35.20 19.05
N ALA A 88 -48.72 -35.22 17.82
CA ALA A 88 -49.01 -34.10 16.92
C ALA A 88 -47.83 -33.52 16.08
N ALA A 89 -47.84 -33.92 14.81
CA ALA A 89 -47.20 -33.22 13.71
C ALA A 89 -47.67 -31.75 13.65
N GLY A 90 -46.79 -30.82 14.05
CA GLY A 90 -46.94 -29.38 13.87
C GLY A 90 -46.10 -28.86 12.69
N PRO A 91 -46.48 -27.72 12.08
CA PRO A 91 -45.93 -27.28 10.81
C PRO A 91 -44.48 -26.81 10.99
N ASN A 92 -43.61 -27.33 10.11
CA ASN A 92 -42.32 -26.80 9.68
C ASN A 92 -41.71 -25.72 10.60
N LYS A 93 -40.83 -26.13 11.54
CA LYS A 93 -39.97 -25.22 12.32
C LYS A 93 -39.00 -24.53 11.36
N GLN A 94 -39.46 -23.51 10.65
CA GLN A 94 -38.59 -22.61 9.90
C GLN A 94 -37.64 -21.93 10.90
N LYS A 95 -36.34 -22.14 10.70
CA LYS A 95 -35.24 -21.52 11.44
C LYS A 95 -35.50 -20.01 11.61
N PRO A 96 -35.08 -19.39 12.73
CA PRO A 96 -35.15 -17.94 12.87
C PRO A 96 -34.39 -17.28 11.70
N LYS A 97 -35.09 -16.46 10.91
CA LYS A 97 -34.59 -15.93 9.63
C LYS A 97 -33.50 -14.86 9.81
N GLN A 98 -33.35 -14.32 11.02
CA GLN A 98 -32.51 -13.16 11.30
C GLN A 98 -31.91 -13.18 12.72
N SER A 99 -30.57 -13.17 12.80
CA SER A 99 -29.81 -12.98 14.05
C SER A 99 -29.75 -11.50 14.45
N LEU A 100 -29.34 -11.21 15.70
CA LEU A 100 -29.09 -9.83 16.14
C LEU A 100 -28.12 -9.11 15.20
N PHE A 101 -26.99 -9.73 14.89
CA PHE A 101 -25.97 -9.14 14.04
C PHE A 101 -26.47 -8.91 12.62
N LYS A 102 -27.18 -9.88 12.04
CA LYS A 102 -27.82 -9.72 10.74
C LYS A 102 -28.85 -8.59 10.74
N ALA A 103 -29.61 -8.41 11.82
CA ALA A 103 -30.57 -7.32 11.96
C ALA A 103 -29.91 -5.94 12.00
N VAL A 104 -28.86 -5.79 12.81
CA VAL A 104 -28.13 -4.53 12.95
C VAL A 104 -27.37 -4.19 11.68
N LEU A 105 -26.67 -5.16 11.08
CA LEU A 105 -25.91 -4.97 9.83
C LEU A 105 -26.80 -4.59 8.66
N ARG A 106 -28.03 -5.12 8.59
CA ARG A 106 -29.02 -4.68 7.59
C ARG A 106 -29.34 -3.18 7.70
N LEU A 107 -29.45 -2.66 8.91
CA LEU A 107 -29.74 -1.24 9.14
C LEU A 107 -28.52 -0.33 8.92
N CYS A 108 -27.30 -0.87 8.96
CA CYS A 108 -26.09 -0.16 8.55
C CYS A 108 -26.11 0.27 7.06
N LEU A 109 -27.10 -0.19 6.30
CA LEU A 109 -27.23 -0.03 4.84
C LEU A 109 -28.45 0.79 4.40
N CYS A 110 -29.30 1.26 5.32
CA CYS A 110 -30.48 2.05 4.97
C CYS A 110 -30.08 3.44 4.43
N GLN A 111 -29.88 3.52 3.11
CA GLN A 111 -29.43 4.73 2.40
C GLN A 111 -30.56 5.69 2.01
N SER A 112 -31.83 5.29 2.05
CA SER A 112 -32.95 6.18 1.72
C SER A 112 -33.24 7.16 2.87
N GLN A 113 -32.98 8.46 2.67
CA GLN A 113 -33.34 9.58 3.57
C GLN A 113 -32.81 9.53 5.02
N THR A 114 -32.01 8.53 5.40
CA THR A 114 -31.71 8.24 6.82
C THR A 114 -30.24 7.85 7.10
N GLY A 115 -29.26 8.59 6.56
CA GLY A 115 -27.82 8.33 6.83
C GLY A 115 -27.48 8.23 8.32
N ARG A 116 -28.16 9.03 9.16
CA ARG A 116 -28.09 8.97 10.63
C ARG A 116 -28.44 7.62 11.24
N LEU A 117 -29.37 6.89 10.64
CA LEU A 117 -29.77 5.56 11.14
C LEU A 117 -28.64 4.54 10.91
N ALA A 118 -27.96 4.62 9.76
CA ALA A 118 -26.85 3.73 9.43
C ALA A 118 -25.64 3.94 10.35
N VAL A 119 -25.23 5.19 10.61
CA VAL A 119 -24.13 5.51 11.53
C VAL A 119 -24.44 4.98 12.93
N ARG A 120 -25.64 5.25 13.46
CA ARG A 120 -26.04 4.78 14.79
C ARG A 120 -26.12 3.25 14.89
N ALA A 121 -26.48 2.56 13.82
CA ALA A 121 -26.45 1.09 13.77
C ALA A 121 -25.01 0.57 13.85
N ARG A 122 -24.08 1.16 13.09
CA ARG A 122 -22.65 0.82 13.11
C ARG A 122 -22.04 1.07 14.48
N GLU A 123 -22.32 2.23 15.09
CA GLU A 123 -21.87 2.58 16.45
C GLU A 123 -22.41 1.63 17.50
N ALA A 124 -23.68 1.22 17.40
CA ALA A 124 -24.28 0.28 18.34
C ALA A 124 -23.63 -1.10 18.27
N LEU A 125 -23.39 -1.63 17.06
CA LEU A 125 -22.65 -2.90 16.90
C LEU A 125 -21.21 -2.77 17.41
N PHE A 126 -20.54 -1.69 17.03
CA PHE A 126 -19.18 -1.39 17.43
C PHE A 126 -19.03 -1.31 18.96
N GLY A 127 -19.97 -0.65 19.65
CA GLY A 127 -20.00 -0.55 21.11
C GLY A 127 -20.12 -1.92 21.79
N VAL A 128 -20.95 -2.83 21.26
CA VAL A 128 -21.09 -4.20 21.77
C VAL A 128 -19.78 -4.98 21.62
N LEU A 129 -19.15 -4.93 20.44
CA LEU A 129 -17.89 -5.64 20.21
C LEU A 129 -16.75 -5.10 21.06
N ARG A 130 -16.69 -3.78 21.21
CA ARG A 130 -15.70 -3.10 22.06
C ARG A 130 -15.87 -3.43 23.54
N ALA A 131 -17.10 -3.59 24.01
CA ALA A 131 -17.36 -3.95 25.41
C ALA A 131 -17.09 -5.43 25.72
N ALA A 132 -17.26 -6.31 24.72
CA ALA A 132 -17.10 -7.76 24.88
C ALA A 132 -15.62 -8.20 24.90
N GLN A 133 -14.84 -7.72 25.88
CA GLN A 133 -13.42 -8.04 26.06
C GLN A 133 -13.17 -9.29 26.92
N GLN A 134 -14.22 -9.93 27.42
CA GLN A 134 -14.11 -11.18 28.18
C GLN A 134 -14.20 -12.39 27.24
N GLU A 135 -13.44 -13.46 27.53
CA GLU A 135 -13.37 -14.66 26.68
C GLU A 135 -14.74 -15.29 26.39
N GLY A 136 -15.62 -15.40 27.39
CA GLY A 136 -16.95 -16.01 27.21
C GLY A 136 -17.80 -15.29 26.17
N PRO A 137 -18.12 -14.00 26.38
CA PRO A 137 -18.78 -13.14 25.39
C PRO A 137 -18.08 -13.12 24.02
N ALA A 138 -16.75 -13.00 23.99
CA ALA A 138 -15.98 -12.97 22.75
C ALA A 138 -16.11 -14.27 21.95
N ARG A 139 -16.07 -15.44 22.63
CA ARG A 139 -16.26 -16.75 22.01
C ARG A 139 -17.64 -16.91 21.40
N LEU A 140 -18.69 -16.43 22.08
CA LEU A 140 -20.05 -16.44 21.56
C LEU A 140 -20.19 -15.59 20.29
N ILE A 141 -19.53 -14.42 20.26
CA ILE A 141 -19.51 -13.56 19.08
C ILE A 141 -18.72 -14.23 17.94
N ALA A 142 -17.55 -14.78 18.22
CA ALA A 142 -16.70 -15.43 17.23
C ALA A 142 -17.37 -16.67 16.59
N GLN A 143 -18.22 -17.38 17.35
CA GLN A 143 -19.01 -18.52 16.87
C GLN A 143 -20.32 -18.12 16.17
N SER A 144 -20.70 -16.84 16.20
CA SER A 144 -21.90 -16.33 15.54
C SER A 144 -21.71 -16.15 14.03
N ASP A 145 -22.77 -15.75 13.34
CA ASP A 145 -22.72 -15.44 11.91
C ASP A 145 -22.11 -14.06 11.57
N LEU A 146 -21.64 -13.30 12.58
CA LEU A 146 -21.13 -11.93 12.40
C LEU A 146 -20.06 -11.81 11.31
N SER A 147 -19.02 -12.65 11.35
CA SER A 147 -17.90 -12.58 10.41
C SER A 147 -18.36 -12.80 8.97
N GLN A 148 -19.23 -13.78 8.75
CA GLN A 148 -19.83 -14.08 7.46
C GLN A 148 -20.68 -12.90 6.95
N GLN A 149 -21.49 -12.28 7.81
CA GLN A 149 -22.33 -11.14 7.40
C GLN A 149 -21.50 -9.89 7.07
N VAL A 150 -20.46 -9.60 7.86
CA VAL A 150 -19.56 -8.45 7.63
C VAL A 150 -18.86 -8.58 6.28
N VAL A 151 -18.32 -9.76 6.00
CA VAL A 151 -17.58 -10.04 4.76
C VAL A 151 -18.50 -10.13 3.56
N ARG A 152 -19.64 -10.81 3.68
CA ARG A 152 -20.66 -10.83 2.62
C ARG A 152 -21.01 -9.41 2.20
N ARG A 153 -21.16 -8.49 3.16
CA ARG A 153 -21.47 -7.11 2.83
C ARG A 153 -20.33 -6.37 2.16
N LEU A 154 -19.09 -6.62 2.57
CA LEU A 154 -17.90 -6.09 1.90
C LEU A 154 -17.88 -6.53 0.43
N CYS A 155 -18.12 -7.82 0.17
CA CYS A 155 -18.21 -8.37 -1.17
C CYS A 155 -19.36 -7.73 -1.97
N GLU A 156 -20.56 -7.59 -1.41
CA GLU A 156 -21.68 -6.92 -2.09
C GLU A 156 -21.33 -5.48 -2.49
N LEU A 157 -20.74 -4.70 -1.58
CA LEU A 157 -20.34 -3.32 -1.86
C LEU A 157 -19.26 -3.21 -2.94
N HIS A 158 -18.33 -4.17 -3.01
CA HIS A 158 -17.34 -4.25 -4.09
C HIS A 158 -18.01 -4.46 -5.45
N HIS A 159 -18.99 -5.38 -5.53
CA HIS A 159 -19.71 -5.65 -6.78
C HIS A 159 -20.65 -4.52 -7.21
N GLU A 160 -21.06 -3.64 -6.28
CA GLU A 160 -21.83 -2.44 -6.60
C GLU A 160 -21.00 -1.38 -7.35
N ILE A 161 -19.66 -1.51 -7.37
CA ILE A 161 -18.76 -0.59 -8.10
C ILE A 161 -18.66 -1.05 -9.57
N PRO A 162 -19.10 -0.21 -10.53
CA PRO A 162 -19.04 -0.54 -11.94
C PRO A 162 -17.62 -0.85 -12.43
N LEU A 163 -17.51 -1.72 -13.43
CA LEU A 163 -16.20 -2.09 -13.99
C LEU A 163 -15.54 -0.93 -14.76
N ASN A 164 -16.34 -0.04 -15.33
CA ASN A 164 -15.92 1.11 -16.14
C ASN A 164 -15.55 2.34 -15.31
N THR A 165 -15.55 2.25 -13.97
CA THR A 165 -15.18 3.39 -13.13
C THR A 165 -13.71 3.72 -13.29
N HIS A 166 -13.43 4.99 -13.58
CA HIS A 166 -12.10 5.44 -13.91
C HIS A 166 -11.16 5.35 -12.68
N PRO A 167 -9.90 4.89 -12.83
CA PRO A 167 -8.95 4.76 -11.72
C PRO A 167 -8.80 6.02 -10.85
N CYS A 168 -8.70 7.19 -11.49
CA CYS A 168 -8.57 8.46 -10.77
C CYS A 168 -9.78 8.80 -9.90
N ASP A 169 -11.00 8.46 -10.33
CA ASP A 169 -12.22 8.70 -9.54
C ASP A 169 -12.28 7.81 -8.30
N ILE A 170 -11.66 6.63 -8.38
CA ILE A 170 -11.56 5.68 -7.28
C ILE A 170 -10.56 6.20 -6.23
N THR A 171 -9.38 6.63 -6.66
CA THR A 171 -8.31 7.10 -5.76
C THR A 171 -8.53 8.51 -5.23
N ALA A 172 -9.33 9.35 -5.91
CA ALA A 172 -9.67 10.70 -5.45
C ALA A 172 -10.84 10.71 -4.44
N ALA A 173 -11.33 9.55 -4.01
CA ALA A 173 -12.52 9.43 -3.18
C ALA A 173 -12.26 9.85 -1.72
N ASP A 174 -12.29 11.14 -1.44
CA ASP A 174 -12.07 11.69 -0.10
C ASP A 174 -13.29 11.60 0.83
N GLY A 175 -13.06 11.89 2.13
CA GLY A 175 -14.13 12.08 3.12
C GLY A 175 -14.82 10.79 3.54
N THR A 176 -14.13 9.67 3.43
CA THR A 176 -14.60 8.39 3.97
C THR A 176 -14.33 8.39 5.47
N ASP A 177 -15.33 8.74 6.27
CA ASP A 177 -15.36 8.37 7.69
C ASP A 177 -16.69 7.66 7.92
N TRP A 178 -16.61 6.41 8.35
CA TRP A 178 -17.79 5.60 8.60
C TRP A 178 -18.70 6.17 9.70
N ARG A 179 -18.17 7.05 10.56
CA ARG A 179 -18.88 7.78 11.64
C ARG A 179 -19.53 9.08 11.17
N ILE A 180 -19.11 9.64 10.04
CA ILE A 180 -19.66 10.91 9.56
C ILE A 180 -20.96 10.67 8.78
N GLU A 181 -21.98 11.43 9.15
CA GLU A 181 -23.24 11.46 8.42
C GLU A 181 -23.08 12.27 7.13
N VAL A 182 -23.24 11.61 5.99
CA VAL A 182 -23.36 12.29 4.70
C VAL A 182 -24.84 12.45 4.36
N SER A 183 -25.25 13.68 4.04
CA SER A 183 -26.65 13.98 3.74
C SER A 183 -27.12 13.26 2.48
N SER A 184 -28.40 12.89 2.43
CA SER A 184 -28.99 12.26 1.24
C SER A 184 -28.89 13.17 0.01
N GLU A 185 -28.92 14.48 0.21
CA GLU A 185 -28.78 15.48 -0.86
C GLU A 185 -27.37 15.45 -1.46
N HIS A 186 -26.34 15.30 -0.63
CA HIS A 186 -24.95 15.21 -1.09
C HIS A 186 -24.69 13.89 -1.84
N TYR A 187 -25.26 12.77 -1.38
CA TYR A 187 -25.16 11.50 -2.12
C TYR A 187 -25.90 11.53 -3.46
N ASN A 188 -27.08 12.16 -3.51
CA ASN A 188 -27.86 12.27 -4.75
C ASN A 188 -27.23 13.22 -5.78
N ALA A 189 -26.43 14.18 -5.32
CA ALA A 189 -25.66 15.08 -6.19
C ALA A 189 -24.39 14.44 -6.76
N MET A 190 -23.91 13.33 -6.15
CA MET A 190 -22.67 12.68 -6.54
C MET A 190 -22.90 11.64 -7.65
N PRO A 191 -21.93 11.45 -8.58
CA PRO A 191 -22.02 10.36 -9.55
C PRO A 191 -22.22 9.01 -8.85
N PRO A 192 -23.04 8.10 -9.43
CA PRO A 192 -23.39 6.84 -8.78
C PRO A 192 -22.16 5.94 -8.54
N GLU A 193 -21.16 6.04 -9.42
CA GLU A 193 -19.92 5.27 -9.34
C GLU A 193 -19.06 5.72 -8.16
N VAL A 194 -18.83 7.03 -8.03
CA VAL A 194 -18.12 7.63 -6.89
C VAL A 194 -18.87 7.33 -5.57
N ALA A 195 -20.21 7.30 -5.62
CA ALA A 195 -21.03 6.91 -4.46
C ALA A 195 -20.82 5.45 -4.06
N ALA A 196 -20.69 4.55 -5.03
CA ALA A 196 -20.35 3.16 -4.77
C ALA A 196 -18.97 3.02 -4.12
N VAL A 197 -17.96 3.69 -4.67
CA VAL A 197 -16.59 3.70 -4.13
C VAL A 197 -16.58 4.21 -2.68
N ARG A 198 -17.16 5.38 -2.41
CA ARG A 198 -17.21 5.94 -1.05
C ARG A 198 -17.90 5.00 -0.07
N ARG A 199 -19.00 4.36 -0.46
CA ARG A 199 -19.72 3.40 0.39
C ARG A 199 -18.88 2.18 0.72
N PHE A 200 -18.17 1.66 -0.28
CA PHE A 200 -17.22 0.56 -0.10
C PHE A 200 -16.08 0.94 0.84
N LEU A 201 -15.41 2.07 0.61
CA LEU A 201 -14.29 2.54 1.44
C LEU A 201 -14.70 2.83 2.89
N CYS A 202 -15.87 3.46 3.10
CA CYS A 202 -16.44 3.61 4.44
C CYS A 202 -16.66 2.26 5.15
N TRP A 203 -17.06 1.22 4.41
CA TRP A 203 -17.22 -0.13 4.99
C TRP A 203 -15.88 -0.78 5.32
N VAL A 204 -14.86 -0.60 4.48
CA VAL A 204 -13.50 -1.06 4.74
C VAL A 204 -12.93 -0.43 6.02
N GLN A 205 -13.09 0.88 6.20
CA GLN A 205 -12.70 1.56 7.43
C GLN A 205 -13.48 1.10 8.67
N TYR A 206 -14.77 0.82 8.50
CA TYR A 206 -15.57 0.22 9.55
C TYR A 206 -15.02 -1.15 9.95
N CYS A 207 -14.70 -2.01 8.97
CA CYS A 207 -14.07 -3.32 9.22
C CYS A 207 -12.74 -3.16 9.96
N SER A 208 -11.86 -2.26 9.50
CA SER A 208 -10.59 -1.95 10.18
C SER A 208 -10.80 -1.53 11.63
N SER A 209 -11.80 -0.66 11.89
CA SER A 209 -12.15 -0.23 13.25
C SER A 209 -12.67 -1.38 14.11
N LEU A 210 -13.51 -2.27 13.56
CA LEU A 210 -14.01 -3.45 14.27
C LEU A 210 -12.85 -4.38 14.67
N LEU A 211 -11.91 -4.64 13.76
CA LEU A 211 -10.75 -5.49 14.03
C LEU A 211 -9.83 -4.91 15.09
N ARG A 212 -9.67 -3.58 15.12
CA ARG A 212 -8.79 -2.90 16.08
C ARG A 212 -9.35 -2.87 17.50
N GLU A 213 -10.66 -2.73 17.66
CA GLU A 213 -11.30 -2.48 18.96
C GLU A 213 -12.08 -3.67 19.53
N SER A 214 -12.16 -4.80 18.80
CA SER A 214 -12.75 -6.05 19.30
C SER A 214 -11.72 -6.94 20.00
N HIS A 215 -12.22 -7.89 20.80
CA HIS A 215 -11.39 -8.93 21.40
C HIS A 215 -10.65 -9.75 20.33
N GLU A 216 -9.41 -10.15 20.60
CA GLU A 216 -8.51 -10.82 19.64
C GLU A 216 -9.17 -11.98 18.87
N MET A 217 -9.87 -12.88 19.55
CA MET A 217 -10.60 -14.00 18.92
C MET A 217 -11.65 -13.54 17.88
N VAL A 218 -12.37 -12.45 18.15
CA VAL A 218 -13.35 -11.88 17.23
C VAL A 218 -12.65 -11.20 16.07
N ALA A 219 -11.59 -10.43 16.36
CA ALA A 219 -10.79 -9.77 15.34
C ALA A 219 -10.20 -10.80 14.35
N VAL A 220 -9.59 -11.88 14.85
CA VAL A 220 -9.02 -12.97 14.04
C VAL A 220 -10.08 -13.64 13.18
N THR A 221 -11.23 -14.01 13.74
CA THR A 221 -12.31 -14.68 12.97
C THR A 221 -12.89 -13.81 11.86
N ILE A 222 -13.07 -12.49 12.10
CA ILE A 222 -13.49 -11.55 11.05
C ILE A 222 -12.36 -11.41 10.01
N ALA A 223 -11.11 -11.27 10.44
CA ALA A 223 -9.97 -11.09 9.56
C ALA A 223 -9.70 -12.30 8.66
N ASP A 224 -9.80 -13.53 9.20
CA ASP A 224 -9.74 -14.77 8.43
C ASP A 224 -10.86 -14.83 7.39
N SER A 225 -12.07 -14.47 7.80
CA SER A 225 -13.22 -14.44 6.88
C SER A 225 -13.01 -13.44 5.73
N ILE A 226 -12.48 -12.24 6.02
CA ILE A 226 -12.12 -11.24 5.00
C ILE A 226 -11.03 -11.79 4.07
N THR A 227 -10.03 -12.45 4.64
CA THR A 227 -8.90 -13.02 3.88
C THR A 227 -9.38 -14.06 2.88
N GLU A 228 -10.19 -15.03 3.32
CA GLU A 228 -10.66 -16.10 2.44
C GLU A 228 -11.63 -15.60 1.36
N HIS A 229 -12.67 -14.85 1.73
CA HIS A 229 -13.76 -14.57 0.80
C HIS A 229 -13.60 -13.27 0.00
N TYR A 230 -12.91 -12.27 0.55
CA TYR A 230 -12.69 -11.00 -0.13
C TYR A 230 -11.29 -10.94 -0.76
N LEU A 231 -10.22 -11.09 0.04
CA LEU A 231 -8.85 -10.96 -0.47
C LEU A 231 -8.53 -12.06 -1.49
N ARG A 232 -8.70 -13.34 -1.12
CA ARG A 232 -8.46 -14.47 -2.04
C ARG A 232 -9.62 -14.67 -3.01
N GLY A 233 -10.86 -14.68 -2.53
CA GLY A 233 -12.02 -15.02 -3.34
C GLY A 233 -12.44 -14.00 -4.42
N ILE A 234 -12.09 -12.72 -4.27
CA ILE A 234 -12.47 -11.66 -5.22
C ILE A 234 -11.25 -10.87 -5.68
N LEU A 235 -10.53 -10.26 -4.74
CA LEU A 235 -9.48 -9.31 -5.07
C LEU A 235 -8.31 -9.97 -5.80
N GLN A 236 -7.85 -11.14 -5.35
CA GLN A 236 -6.79 -11.90 -6.03
C GLN A 236 -7.19 -12.28 -7.45
N GLU A 237 -8.40 -12.81 -7.63
CA GLU A 237 -8.91 -13.24 -8.93
C GLU A 237 -9.01 -12.07 -9.91
N GLU A 238 -9.46 -10.89 -9.45
CA GLU A 238 -9.50 -9.68 -10.27
C GLU A 238 -8.10 -9.14 -10.56
N LEU A 239 -7.22 -9.11 -9.56
CA LEU A 239 -5.84 -8.68 -9.72
C LEU A 239 -5.01 -9.65 -10.57
N LEU A 240 -5.37 -10.92 -10.71
CA LEU A 240 -4.66 -11.85 -11.60
C LEU A 240 -5.36 -12.02 -12.96
N HIS A 241 -6.48 -11.32 -13.17
CA HIS A 241 -7.22 -11.37 -14.43
C HIS A 241 -6.43 -10.73 -15.60
N VAL A 242 -6.76 -11.14 -16.83
CA VAL A 242 -6.18 -10.62 -18.09
C VAL A 242 -6.90 -9.36 -18.61
N SER A 243 -8.01 -8.95 -17.98
CA SER A 243 -8.87 -7.88 -18.52
C SER A 243 -8.37 -6.55 -18.01
N GLU A 244 -7.95 -5.66 -18.93
CA GLU A 244 -7.44 -4.33 -18.59
C GLU A 244 -8.37 -3.55 -17.66
N LEU A 245 -9.67 -3.50 -17.97
CA LEU A 245 -10.67 -2.82 -17.15
C LEU A 245 -10.73 -3.36 -15.71
N ARG A 246 -10.65 -4.69 -15.53
CA ARG A 246 -10.61 -5.33 -14.20
C ARG A 246 -9.31 -5.04 -13.47
N ILE A 247 -8.18 -5.10 -14.18
CA ILE A 247 -6.85 -4.81 -13.62
C ILE A 247 -6.82 -3.38 -13.11
N LEU A 248 -7.21 -2.41 -13.94
CA LEU A 248 -7.22 -1.00 -13.60
C LEU A 248 -8.11 -0.73 -12.39
N ARG A 249 -9.38 -1.19 -12.42
CA ARG A 249 -10.32 -0.99 -11.31
C ARG A 249 -9.82 -1.63 -10.01
N SER A 250 -9.42 -2.90 -10.04
CA SER A 250 -8.98 -3.62 -8.83
C SER A 250 -7.69 -3.05 -8.25
N THR A 251 -6.75 -2.62 -9.10
CA THR A 251 -5.50 -1.97 -8.67
C THR A 251 -5.79 -0.60 -8.05
N ALA A 252 -6.66 0.21 -8.67
CA ALA A 252 -7.06 1.50 -8.12
C ALA A 252 -7.86 1.36 -6.80
N LEU A 253 -8.77 0.38 -6.72
CA LEU A 253 -9.48 0.07 -5.48
C LEU A 253 -8.54 -0.37 -4.37
N LEU A 254 -7.52 -1.15 -4.71
CA LEU A 254 -6.50 -1.55 -3.75
C LEU A 254 -5.71 -0.35 -3.23
N SER A 255 -5.29 0.57 -4.11
CA SER A 255 -4.63 1.82 -3.72
C SER A 255 -5.51 2.65 -2.79
N ALA A 256 -6.78 2.86 -3.14
CA ALA A 256 -7.72 3.59 -2.30
C ALA A 256 -7.95 2.89 -0.94
N VAL A 257 -8.04 1.56 -0.91
CA VAL A 257 -8.12 0.80 0.35
C VAL A 257 -6.89 1.07 1.23
N LEU A 258 -5.68 1.04 0.67
CA LEU A 258 -4.46 1.31 1.43
C LEU A 258 -4.39 2.75 1.96
N GLN A 259 -4.81 3.74 1.15
CA GLN A 259 -4.88 5.15 1.54
C GLN A 259 -5.81 5.41 2.73
N HIS A 260 -6.92 4.65 2.85
CA HIS A 260 -7.94 4.87 3.87
C HIS A 260 -7.84 3.94 5.09
N LEU A 261 -6.92 2.97 5.08
CA LEU A 261 -6.73 2.06 6.19
C LEU A 261 -5.78 2.66 7.25
N ASN A 262 -6.26 2.73 8.49
CA ASN A 262 -5.40 3.01 9.63
C ASN A 262 -4.54 1.78 9.98
N PRO A 263 -3.39 1.95 10.66
CA PRO A 263 -2.63 0.82 11.21
C PRO A 263 -3.54 -0.10 12.04
N SER A 264 -3.74 -1.31 11.53
CA SER A 264 -4.72 -2.28 12.06
C SER A 264 -4.34 -3.70 11.64
N PRO A 265 -4.89 -4.75 12.30
CA PRO A 265 -4.67 -6.14 11.88
C PRO A 265 -5.07 -6.41 10.43
N LEU A 266 -6.01 -5.62 9.88
CA LEU A 266 -6.43 -5.71 8.49
C LEU A 266 -5.32 -5.25 7.54
N THR A 267 -4.68 -4.12 7.84
CA THR A 267 -3.57 -3.58 7.05
C THR A 267 -2.42 -4.58 7.01
N HIS A 268 -2.06 -5.15 8.16
CA HIS A 268 -1.01 -6.16 8.24
C HIS A 268 -1.31 -7.40 7.41
N ARG A 269 -2.54 -7.94 7.49
CA ARG A 269 -2.97 -9.07 6.66
C ARG A 269 -3.01 -8.75 5.17
N LEU A 270 -3.45 -7.55 4.81
CA LEU A 270 -3.46 -7.09 3.43
C LEU A 270 -2.02 -7.03 2.89
N LEU A 271 -1.08 -6.46 3.65
CA LEU A 271 0.33 -6.41 3.24
C LEU A 271 0.98 -7.79 3.12
N HIS A 272 0.70 -8.71 4.04
CA HIS A 272 1.14 -10.10 3.93
C HIS A 272 0.54 -10.82 2.72
N PHE A 273 -0.73 -10.56 2.41
CA PHE A 273 -1.38 -11.07 1.21
C PHE A 273 -0.74 -10.52 -0.08
N LEU A 274 -0.35 -9.25 -0.11
CA LEU A 274 0.25 -8.61 -1.29
C LEU A 274 1.74 -8.96 -1.48
N LEU A 275 2.53 -8.94 -0.41
CA LEU A 275 3.99 -9.03 -0.44
C LEU A 275 4.54 -10.41 -0.04
N GLY A 276 3.70 -11.28 0.53
CA GLY A 276 4.12 -12.57 1.07
C GLY A 276 4.75 -12.48 2.47
N GLU A 277 5.14 -13.64 2.99
CA GLU A 277 5.79 -13.80 4.30
C GLU A 277 7.31 -14.05 4.21
N ASP A 278 7.80 -14.32 3.00
CA ASP A 278 9.20 -14.69 2.77
C ASP A 278 10.14 -13.53 3.09
N ARG A 279 11.14 -13.82 3.92
CA ARG A 279 12.19 -12.87 4.31
C ARG A 279 13.55 -13.15 3.66
N GLY A 280 13.67 -14.24 2.92
CA GLY A 280 14.92 -14.60 2.24
C GLY A 280 15.22 -13.69 1.04
N PRO A 281 16.50 -13.59 0.63
CA PRO A 281 16.86 -12.91 -0.61
C PRO A 281 16.17 -13.59 -1.79
N GLU A 282 15.58 -12.82 -2.72
CA GLU A 282 15.04 -13.39 -3.96
C GLU A 282 16.16 -13.80 -4.89
N LYS A 283 15.90 -14.85 -5.66
CA LYS A 283 16.69 -15.28 -6.80
C LYS A 283 15.90 -15.06 -8.08
N ARG A 284 16.59 -14.88 -9.21
CA ARG A 284 15.93 -14.70 -10.52
C ARG A 284 15.08 -15.90 -10.95
N SER A 285 15.41 -17.10 -10.47
CA SER A 285 14.66 -18.34 -10.74
C SER A 285 13.50 -18.58 -9.76
N ASP A 286 13.33 -17.72 -8.75
CA ASP A 286 12.26 -17.91 -7.78
C ASP A 286 10.91 -17.51 -8.38
N ASN A 287 10.00 -18.47 -8.43
CA ASN A 287 8.58 -18.20 -8.61
C ASN A 287 8.00 -17.80 -7.25
N GLY A 288 8.28 -16.55 -6.83
CA GLY A 288 7.71 -15.98 -5.61
C GLY A 288 6.17 -15.96 -5.62
N PRO A 289 5.51 -15.43 -4.57
CA PRO A 289 4.06 -15.36 -4.51
C PRO A 289 3.48 -14.76 -5.80
N PRO A 290 2.55 -15.45 -6.49
CA PRO A 290 2.15 -15.10 -7.85
C PRO A 290 1.59 -13.68 -7.93
N LEU A 291 0.87 -13.25 -6.90
CA LEU A 291 0.31 -11.91 -6.80
C LEU A 291 1.41 -10.84 -6.75
N ARG A 292 2.40 -10.99 -5.87
CA ARG A 292 3.52 -10.05 -5.74
C ARG A 292 4.26 -9.91 -7.06
N THR A 293 4.67 -11.03 -7.64
CA THR A 293 5.43 -11.07 -8.90
C THR A 293 4.63 -10.43 -10.03
N GLN A 294 3.35 -10.75 -10.16
CA GLN A 294 2.48 -10.17 -11.18
C GLN A 294 2.29 -8.66 -11.01
N LEU A 295 2.09 -8.18 -9.79
CA LEU A 295 1.95 -6.74 -9.51
C LEU A 295 3.23 -6.00 -9.86
N ILE A 296 4.40 -6.50 -9.47
CA ILE A 296 5.67 -5.85 -9.81
C ILE A 296 5.90 -5.86 -11.33
N GLN A 297 5.64 -6.98 -12.01
CA GLN A 297 5.78 -7.07 -13.48
C GLN A 297 4.85 -6.10 -14.22
N ARG A 298 3.68 -5.78 -13.65
CA ARG A 298 2.77 -4.79 -14.23
C ARG A 298 3.28 -3.36 -14.20
N CYS A 299 4.23 -3.02 -13.34
CA CYS A 299 4.97 -1.76 -13.43
C CYS A 299 5.77 -1.61 -14.73
N ASN A 300 5.92 -2.69 -15.51
CA ASN A 300 6.48 -2.67 -16.85
C ASN A 300 5.51 -3.24 -17.90
N HIS A 301 4.21 -3.04 -17.70
CA HIS A 301 3.19 -3.47 -18.65
C HIS A 301 3.20 -2.61 -19.93
N LEU A 302 2.75 -3.18 -21.06
CA LEU A 302 2.67 -2.49 -22.36
C LEU A 302 1.62 -1.37 -22.38
N SER A 303 0.55 -1.52 -21.61
CA SER A 303 -0.42 -0.44 -21.36
C SER A 303 0.13 0.50 -20.29
N ASP A 304 0.38 1.74 -20.69
CA ASP A 304 0.90 2.80 -19.82
C ASP A 304 -0.04 3.09 -18.66
N GLU A 305 -1.37 2.94 -18.86
CA GLU A 305 -2.37 3.15 -17.81
C GLU A 305 -2.25 2.08 -16.71
N ILE A 306 -2.08 0.81 -17.09
CA ILE A 306 -1.85 -0.28 -16.13
C ILE A 306 -0.52 -0.06 -15.40
N SER A 307 0.53 0.29 -16.14
CA SER A 307 1.85 0.57 -15.58
C SER A 307 1.79 1.70 -14.55
N LEU A 308 1.23 2.84 -14.92
CA LEU A 308 1.08 4.01 -14.06
C LEU A 308 0.23 3.73 -12.83
N THR A 309 -0.93 3.09 -13.00
CA THR A 309 -1.83 2.73 -11.88
C THR A 309 -1.14 1.79 -10.90
N THR A 310 -0.34 0.85 -11.39
CA THR A 310 0.39 -0.11 -10.54
C THR A 310 1.59 0.53 -9.85
N LEU A 311 2.31 1.44 -10.51
CA LEU A 311 3.38 2.21 -9.87
C LEU A 311 2.85 3.09 -8.72
N ARG A 312 1.68 3.73 -8.92
CA ARG A 312 0.98 4.48 -7.85
C ARG A 312 0.60 3.59 -6.67
N LEU A 313 0.13 2.37 -6.93
CA LEU A 313 -0.12 1.39 -5.86
C LEU A 313 1.14 1.15 -5.01
N PHE A 314 2.31 0.99 -5.62
CA PHE A 314 3.55 0.81 -4.85
C PHE A 314 3.98 2.07 -4.10
N GLU A 315 3.66 3.25 -4.60
CA GLU A 315 3.88 4.50 -3.87
C GLU A 315 3.06 4.53 -2.58
N GLU A 316 1.78 4.12 -2.64
CA GLU A 316 0.93 3.97 -1.45
C GLU A 316 1.47 2.91 -0.48
N ILE A 317 1.95 1.76 -0.99
CA ILE A 317 2.55 0.72 -0.15
C ILE A 317 3.78 1.24 0.60
N LEU A 318 4.62 2.05 -0.05
CA LEU A 318 5.82 2.66 0.56
C LEU A 318 5.49 3.83 1.50
N GLN A 319 4.27 4.39 1.44
CA GLN A 319 3.77 5.39 2.38
C GLN A 319 3.32 4.81 3.72
N LEU A 320 3.02 3.51 3.78
CA LEU A 320 2.55 2.87 5.00
C LEU A 320 3.67 2.75 6.05
N PRO A 321 3.39 2.99 7.35
CA PRO A 321 4.36 2.93 8.44
C PRO A 321 4.74 1.48 8.85
N GLU A 322 4.88 0.59 7.88
CA GLU A 322 5.12 -0.84 8.05
C GLU A 322 6.50 -1.25 7.51
N LYS A 323 7.41 -1.64 8.41
CA LYS A 323 8.80 -2.04 8.09
C LYS A 323 8.88 -3.10 6.99
N MET A 324 7.91 -4.01 6.97
CA MET A 324 7.83 -5.13 6.02
C MET A 324 7.78 -4.66 4.55
N CYS A 325 7.19 -3.51 4.25
CA CYS A 325 7.11 -2.98 2.89
C CYS A 325 8.50 -2.69 2.33
N MET A 326 9.28 -1.89 3.06
CA MET A 326 10.64 -1.53 2.67
C MET A 326 11.56 -2.77 2.65
N TYR A 327 11.37 -3.67 3.61
CA TYR A 327 12.17 -4.88 3.68
C TYR A 327 11.93 -5.81 2.48
N SER A 328 10.65 -6.11 2.20
CA SER A 328 10.24 -7.06 1.15
C SER A 328 10.45 -6.52 -0.27
N LEU A 329 10.38 -5.20 -0.47
CA LEU A 329 10.53 -4.58 -1.79
C LEU A 329 11.98 -4.17 -2.10
N VAL A 330 12.76 -3.79 -1.09
CA VAL A 330 14.08 -3.15 -1.32
C VAL A 330 15.20 -3.87 -0.58
N LEU A 331 15.08 -4.08 0.73
CA LEU A 331 16.25 -4.44 1.56
C LEU A 331 16.70 -5.90 1.46
N ARG A 332 15.76 -6.84 1.26
CA ARG A 332 16.02 -8.30 1.30
C ARG A 332 17.20 -8.77 0.46
N ASN A 333 17.54 -8.06 -0.62
CA ASN A 333 18.67 -8.39 -1.50
C ASN A 333 19.90 -7.49 -1.30
N LEU A 334 19.74 -6.31 -0.67
CA LEU A 334 20.82 -5.34 -0.46
C LEU A 334 21.65 -5.60 0.80
N GLU A 335 21.09 -6.22 1.83
CA GLU A 335 21.78 -6.47 3.12
C GLU A 335 23.07 -7.29 2.96
N SER A 336 23.15 -8.15 1.94
CA SER A 336 24.32 -8.98 1.67
C SER A 336 25.53 -8.21 1.09
N ARG A 337 25.28 -7.01 0.54
CA ARG A 337 26.26 -6.17 -0.19
C ARG A 337 27.04 -6.91 -1.29
N ARG A 338 26.44 -7.94 -1.90
CA ARG A 338 27.03 -8.75 -2.98
C ARG A 338 27.24 -7.98 -4.29
N TYR A 339 26.73 -6.75 -4.40
CA TYR A 339 26.98 -5.84 -5.52
C TYR A 339 28.38 -5.21 -5.50
N ILE A 340 29.17 -5.39 -4.43
CA ILE A 340 30.52 -4.84 -4.31
C ILE A 340 31.55 -5.88 -4.76
N SER A 341 32.50 -5.45 -5.59
CA SER A 341 33.64 -6.28 -6.01
C SER A 341 34.64 -6.47 -4.87
N ALA A 342 35.05 -7.72 -4.64
CA ALA A 342 36.02 -8.10 -3.59
C ALA A 342 37.48 -7.75 -3.92
N VAL A 343 37.76 -7.24 -5.13
CA VAL A 343 39.12 -7.13 -5.69
C VAL A 343 40.07 -6.17 -4.91
N HIS A 344 39.55 -5.36 -3.98
CA HIS A 344 40.38 -4.39 -3.25
C HIS A 344 40.91 -4.81 -1.87
N GLU A 345 40.47 -5.94 -1.29
CA GLU A 345 40.94 -6.32 0.04
C GLU A 345 42.28 -7.08 0.05
N GLU A 346 42.65 -7.76 -1.04
CA GLU A 346 43.90 -8.55 -1.08
C GLU A 346 45.15 -7.71 -1.41
N SER A 347 45.00 -6.51 -1.99
CA SER A 347 46.17 -5.70 -2.40
C SER A 347 46.68 -4.72 -1.34
N ARG A 348 46.08 -4.68 -0.13
CA ARG A 348 46.59 -3.87 1.00
C ARG A 348 47.56 -4.63 1.91
N GLY A 349 47.91 -5.86 1.53
CA GLY A 349 48.68 -6.78 2.37
C GLY A 349 49.90 -7.39 1.70
N HIS A 350 50.62 -6.70 0.82
CA HIS A 350 52.06 -6.96 0.63
C HIS A 350 52.72 -5.87 -0.23
N ASP A 351 53.89 -5.43 0.27
CA ASP A 351 55.01 -4.83 -0.44
C ASP A 351 54.95 -3.34 -0.82
N SER A 352 55.38 -2.56 0.17
CA SER A 352 56.35 -1.49 -0.02
C SER A 352 57.60 -2.04 -0.73
N GLU A 353 57.73 -1.84 -2.04
CA GLU A 353 59.02 -1.58 -2.70
C GLU A 353 58.80 -1.05 -4.13
N ALA A 354 59.60 -0.06 -4.49
CA ALA A 354 59.52 0.68 -5.74
C ALA A 354 59.86 -0.20 -6.95
N PHE A 355 59.12 -0.07 -8.06
CA PHE A 355 59.61 -0.46 -9.37
C PHE A 355 59.05 0.45 -10.48
N GLU A 356 59.95 1.22 -11.10
CA GLU A 356 59.77 1.80 -12.43
C GLU A 356 59.81 0.67 -13.47
N GLY A 357 58.89 0.67 -14.43
CA GLY A 357 58.96 -0.25 -15.56
C GLY A 357 57.75 -0.20 -16.47
N SER A 358 57.97 0.30 -17.69
CA SER A 358 57.11 0.19 -18.85
C SER A 358 56.82 -1.27 -19.23
N ASP A 359 55.58 -1.59 -19.58
CA ASP A 359 55.18 -2.06 -20.93
C ASP A 359 53.85 -2.85 -20.92
N GLU A 360 53.05 -2.54 -21.94
CA GLU A 360 52.16 -3.42 -22.71
C GLU A 360 51.21 -4.35 -21.93
N LEU A 361 49.97 -3.90 -21.72
CA LEU A 361 48.84 -4.79 -21.49
C LEU A 361 48.26 -5.23 -22.84
N GLU A 362 48.32 -6.54 -23.09
CA GLU A 362 47.63 -7.22 -24.19
C GLU A 362 46.13 -6.89 -24.19
N GLU A 363 45.62 -6.53 -25.38
CA GLU A 363 44.22 -6.21 -25.63
C GLU A 363 43.31 -7.42 -25.35
N ASP A 364 42.26 -7.19 -24.55
CA ASP A 364 41.18 -8.13 -24.29
C ASP A 364 40.41 -8.43 -25.59
N PRO A 365 40.32 -9.70 -26.05
CA PRO A 365 39.71 -10.07 -27.33
C PRO A 365 38.18 -9.86 -27.40
N TYR A 366 37.53 -9.30 -26.38
CA TYR A 366 36.08 -9.01 -26.38
C TYR A 366 35.69 -7.53 -26.41
N PHE A 367 36.65 -6.59 -26.36
CA PHE A 367 36.43 -5.14 -26.50
C PHE A 367 36.93 -4.63 -27.86
N THR A 368 36.26 -4.98 -28.96
CA THR A 368 36.66 -4.53 -30.32
C THR A 368 35.96 -3.27 -30.83
N ASP A 369 35.22 -2.52 -30.02
CA ASP A 369 34.73 -1.20 -30.43
C ASP A 369 34.98 -0.18 -29.32
N GLY A 370 35.97 0.67 -29.55
CA GLY A 370 36.40 1.71 -28.63
C GLY A 370 35.27 2.64 -28.24
N PHE A 371 35.19 2.93 -26.94
CA PHE A 371 34.46 4.08 -26.42
C PHE A 371 34.87 5.32 -27.22
N PRO A 372 33.94 6.12 -27.77
CA PRO A 372 34.31 7.44 -28.25
C PRO A 372 34.79 8.23 -27.03
N ASP A 373 36.06 8.66 -27.09
CA ASP A 373 36.74 9.54 -26.13
C ASP A 373 35.86 10.77 -25.81
N THR A 374 34.98 10.61 -24.83
CA THR A 374 34.17 11.68 -24.24
C THR A 374 34.74 11.97 -22.88
N GLY A 375 35.96 12.54 -22.86
CA GLY A 375 36.51 13.49 -21.88
C GLY A 375 36.41 13.27 -20.37
N LEU A 376 35.75 12.23 -19.85
CA LEU A 376 35.54 12.01 -18.42
C LEU A 376 36.68 11.16 -17.85
N ARG A 377 37.90 11.73 -17.88
CA ARG A 377 38.99 11.24 -17.03
C ARG A 377 38.67 11.59 -15.58
N LEU A 378 38.08 10.65 -14.85
CA LEU A 378 38.03 10.69 -13.38
C LEU A 378 39.47 10.67 -12.85
N ASN A 379 39.91 11.81 -12.34
CA ASN A 379 41.24 12.00 -11.81
C ASN A 379 41.40 11.14 -10.53
N ASN A 380 42.13 10.02 -10.63
CA ASN A 380 42.54 9.23 -9.48
C ASN A 380 43.65 9.98 -8.73
N GLY A 381 43.25 10.93 -7.87
CA GLY A 381 44.15 11.69 -7.00
C GLY A 381 43.91 11.37 -5.52
N ASN A 382 44.84 10.63 -4.92
CA ASN A 382 45.15 10.53 -3.48
C ASN A 382 43.98 10.51 -2.48
N GLN A 383 43.58 9.30 -2.08
CA GLN A 383 42.85 9.07 -0.83
C GLN A 383 43.78 9.30 0.37
N GLY A 384 43.79 10.54 0.88
CA GLY A 384 44.24 10.85 2.24
C GLY A 384 43.01 11.02 3.13
N ARG A 385 43.03 10.37 4.31
CA ARG A 385 42.07 10.56 5.43
C ARG A 385 41.50 11.99 5.47
N GLY A 386 40.27 12.15 4.99
CA GLY A 386 39.50 13.37 5.07
C GLY A 386 38.11 13.01 5.60
N THR A 387 37.68 13.74 6.62
CA THR A 387 36.32 13.80 7.18
C THR A 387 35.21 13.28 6.27
N GLU A 388 34.33 12.43 6.79
CA GLU A 388 33.14 11.84 6.12
C GLU A 388 32.29 12.88 5.33
N SER A 389 32.39 14.16 5.70
CA SER A 389 31.80 15.31 4.98
C SER A 389 32.22 15.45 3.51
N GLY A 390 33.42 14.99 3.11
CA GLY A 390 33.91 15.13 1.73
C GLY A 390 33.25 14.18 0.74
N GLY A 391 32.78 13.02 1.19
CA GLY A 391 32.10 12.04 0.33
C GLY A 391 30.72 12.52 -0.12
N ALA A 392 29.97 13.15 0.78
CA ALA A 392 28.64 13.66 0.50
C ALA A 392 28.65 14.78 -0.55
N GLU A 393 29.51 15.78 -0.39
CA GLU A 393 29.66 16.86 -1.38
C GLU A 393 30.04 16.32 -2.76
N GLN A 394 30.91 15.31 -2.80
CA GLN A 394 31.34 14.70 -4.05
C GLN A 394 30.21 13.90 -4.71
N SER A 395 29.39 13.17 -3.94
CA SER A 395 28.19 12.51 -4.46
C SER A 395 27.18 13.51 -5.04
N VAL A 396 26.92 14.61 -4.31
CA VAL A 396 26.03 15.69 -4.76
C VAL A 396 26.53 16.27 -6.09
N ARG A 397 27.83 16.58 -6.19
CA ARG A 397 28.44 17.08 -7.43
C ARG A 397 28.29 16.08 -8.58
N SER A 398 28.50 14.79 -8.33
CA SER A 398 28.38 13.75 -9.36
C SER A 398 26.99 13.66 -9.97
N PHE A 399 25.93 13.83 -9.18
CA PHE A 399 24.56 13.87 -9.70
C PHE A 399 24.27 15.17 -10.46
N LEU A 400 24.67 16.34 -9.93
CA LEU A 400 24.44 17.64 -10.58
C LEU A 400 25.20 17.80 -11.91
N SER A 401 26.37 17.16 -12.04
CA SER A 401 27.18 17.17 -13.25
C SER A 401 26.85 16.03 -14.22
N LEU A 402 25.83 15.21 -13.93
CA LEU A 402 25.57 14.01 -14.72
C LEU A 402 24.99 14.34 -16.09
N VAL A 403 24.09 15.33 -16.16
CA VAL A 403 23.54 15.83 -17.43
C VAL A 403 24.44 16.98 -17.95
N PRO A 404 25.02 16.86 -19.17
CA PRO A 404 25.86 17.90 -19.76
C PRO A 404 25.14 19.23 -19.93
N GLU A 405 25.85 20.36 -19.83
CA GLU A 405 25.28 21.71 -19.93
C GLU A 405 24.53 21.95 -21.25
N GLU A 406 25.00 21.36 -22.35
CA GLU A 406 24.39 21.48 -23.68
C GLU A 406 23.01 20.79 -23.77
N MET A 407 22.71 19.93 -22.80
CA MET A 407 21.49 19.13 -22.71
C MET A 407 20.62 19.52 -21.51
N LYS A 408 20.96 20.61 -20.81
CA LYS A 408 20.14 21.19 -19.75
C LYS A 408 19.09 22.12 -20.33
N SER A 409 17.94 22.11 -19.68
CA SER A 409 16.74 22.87 -20.04
C SER A 409 16.50 24.08 -19.13
N SER A 410 17.19 24.18 -17.99
CA SER A 410 17.08 25.31 -17.07
C SER A 410 18.28 25.49 -16.13
N ASP A 411 18.45 26.71 -15.63
CA ASP A 411 19.32 27.06 -14.50
C ASP A 411 18.54 27.14 -13.17
N SER A 412 17.45 26.37 -13.01
CA SER A 412 16.57 26.45 -11.84
C SER A 412 17.34 26.27 -10.52
N GLY A 413 17.03 27.09 -9.51
CA GLY A 413 17.70 27.06 -8.21
C GLY A 413 17.59 25.70 -7.50
N PHE A 414 18.72 25.22 -7.00
CA PHE A 414 18.82 23.94 -6.27
C PHE A 414 18.12 23.97 -4.89
N ASP A 415 17.92 25.16 -4.31
CA ASP A 415 17.39 25.34 -2.95
C ASP A 415 15.97 24.79 -2.76
N THR A 416 15.12 24.82 -3.78
CA THR A 416 13.76 24.27 -3.70
C THR A 416 13.77 22.76 -3.53
N TYR A 417 14.60 22.05 -4.30
CA TYR A 417 14.75 20.59 -4.18
C TYR A 417 15.34 20.20 -2.84
N LEU A 418 16.27 21.00 -2.29
CA LEU A 418 16.82 20.77 -0.97
C LEU A 418 15.74 20.87 0.11
N GLN A 419 14.90 21.91 0.05
CA GLN A 419 13.80 22.09 1.00
C GLN A 419 12.77 20.96 0.90
N ASP A 420 12.39 20.56 -0.31
CA ASP A 420 11.44 19.46 -0.53
C ASP A 420 12.01 18.13 -0.05
N ALA A 421 13.29 17.85 -0.35
CA ALA A 421 13.99 16.66 0.13
C ALA A 421 14.08 16.63 1.67
N LEU A 422 14.30 17.78 2.33
CA LEU A 422 14.28 17.85 3.80
C LEU A 422 12.92 17.48 4.39
N VAL A 423 11.83 18.00 3.83
CA VAL A 423 10.46 17.69 4.28
C VAL A 423 10.17 16.20 4.09
N GLN A 424 10.49 15.65 2.92
CA GLN A 424 10.28 14.23 2.63
C GLN A 424 11.16 13.31 3.48
N TYR A 425 12.43 13.67 3.70
CA TYR A 425 13.36 12.95 4.57
C TYR A 425 12.85 12.90 6.02
N HIS A 426 12.35 14.02 6.54
CA HIS A 426 11.76 14.07 7.88
C HIS A 426 10.51 13.19 8.00
N SER A 427 9.67 13.17 6.96
CA SER A 427 8.53 12.26 6.89
C SER A 427 8.98 10.79 6.94
N CYS A 428 9.99 10.41 6.15
CA CYS A 428 10.56 9.06 6.15
C CYS A 428 11.18 8.69 7.51
N CYS A 429 11.88 9.61 8.17
CA CYS A 429 12.41 9.43 9.52
C CYS A 429 11.30 9.18 10.54
N THR A 430 10.21 9.95 10.47
CA THR A 430 9.05 9.79 11.36
C THR A 430 8.41 8.42 11.17
N GLN A 431 8.21 8.02 9.90
CA GLN A 431 7.68 6.71 9.51
C GLN A 431 8.57 5.56 10.04
N ALA A 432 9.89 5.71 9.94
CA ALA A 432 10.87 4.69 10.31
C ALA A 432 11.29 4.68 11.79
N SER A 433 10.83 5.64 12.59
CA SER A 433 11.28 5.85 13.98
C SER A 433 11.19 4.61 14.89
N SER A 434 10.19 3.75 14.66
CA SER A 434 9.95 2.54 15.45
C SER A 434 10.61 1.28 14.88
N TRP A 435 11.26 1.35 13.71
CA TRP A 435 11.68 0.16 12.97
C TRP A 435 13.04 -0.40 13.39
N GLY A 436 13.83 0.36 14.16
CA GLY A 436 15.13 -0.07 14.69
C GLY A 436 16.13 -0.42 13.58
N TRP A 437 16.37 0.51 12.66
CA TRP A 437 17.33 0.32 11.56
C TRP A 437 18.77 0.15 12.06
N PRO A 438 19.62 -0.58 11.30
CA PRO A 438 21.04 -0.65 11.60
C PRO A 438 21.68 0.75 11.50
N LEU A 439 22.55 1.06 12.47
CA LEU A 439 23.26 2.34 12.55
C LEU A 439 24.44 2.42 11.58
N SER A 440 24.93 1.29 11.07
CA SER A 440 26.07 1.21 10.16
C SER A 440 25.85 0.15 9.09
N LEU A 441 26.59 0.28 7.98
CA LEU A 441 26.69 -0.76 6.96
C LEU A 441 27.19 -2.06 7.60
N GLN A 442 26.54 -3.17 7.24
CA GLN A 442 27.06 -4.49 7.60
C GLN A 442 28.28 -4.81 6.71
N PRO A 443 29.28 -5.56 7.19
CA PRO A 443 30.37 -6.01 6.34
C PRO A 443 29.82 -6.85 5.17
N PRO A 444 30.43 -6.79 3.97
CA PRO A 444 30.02 -7.62 2.86
C PRO A 444 30.12 -9.10 3.27
N SER A 445 29.09 -9.88 2.95
CA SER A 445 29.02 -11.28 3.38
C SER A 445 30.11 -12.11 2.70
N SER A 446 31.14 -12.50 3.44
CA SER A 446 32.21 -13.39 2.99
C SER A 446 31.73 -14.84 3.04
N GLY A 447 31.12 -15.34 1.96
CA GLY A 447 30.63 -16.74 1.94
C GLY A 447 30.02 -17.26 0.64
N HIS A 448 30.83 -18.09 -0.04
CA HIS A 448 30.55 -19.20 -0.97
C HIS A 448 30.32 -18.94 -2.48
N SER A 449 31.31 -19.42 -3.25
CA SER A 449 31.32 -19.89 -4.65
C SER A 449 30.72 -18.98 -5.73
N GLY A 450 31.62 -18.38 -6.53
CA GLY A 450 31.34 -17.53 -7.69
C GLY A 450 30.50 -18.15 -8.81
N GLN A 451 29.19 -18.33 -8.59
CA GLN A 451 28.24 -18.67 -9.66
C GLN A 451 26.94 -17.86 -9.62
N ASP A 452 26.49 -17.33 -8.49
CA ASP A 452 25.26 -16.52 -8.47
C ASP A 452 25.60 -15.04 -8.63
N GLU A 453 25.32 -14.49 -9.82
CA GLU A 453 25.35 -13.05 -10.09
C GLU A 453 24.48 -12.29 -9.07
N PHE A 454 24.93 -11.09 -8.69
CA PHE A 454 24.13 -10.24 -7.81
C PHE A 454 22.77 -9.93 -8.46
N TYR A 455 21.74 -9.98 -7.63
CA TYR A 455 20.38 -9.63 -8.02
C TYR A 455 19.81 -8.60 -7.03
N GLU A 456 19.41 -7.44 -7.53
CA GLU A 456 18.84 -6.35 -6.74
C GLU A 456 17.42 -6.62 -6.21
N GLY A 457 16.77 -7.67 -6.72
CA GLY A 457 15.38 -8.00 -6.43
C GLY A 457 14.40 -7.44 -7.46
N LEU A 458 13.26 -8.10 -7.61
CA LEU A 458 12.34 -7.88 -8.74
C LEU A 458 11.82 -6.44 -8.82
N PHE A 459 11.56 -5.82 -7.67
CA PHE A 459 11.04 -4.46 -7.62
C PHE A 459 12.07 -3.43 -8.05
N LEU A 460 13.28 -3.46 -7.49
CA LEU A 460 14.38 -2.58 -7.91
C LEU A 460 14.79 -2.85 -9.35
N GLU A 461 14.86 -4.12 -9.77
CA GLU A 461 15.14 -4.48 -11.16
C GLU A 461 14.14 -3.82 -12.12
N THR A 462 12.85 -3.88 -11.79
CA THR A 462 11.79 -3.28 -12.60
C THR A 462 11.90 -1.76 -12.66
N LEU A 463 12.10 -1.09 -11.52
CA LEU A 463 12.27 0.37 -11.48
C LEU A 463 13.53 0.83 -12.22
N LEU A 464 14.65 0.13 -12.06
CA LEU A 464 15.90 0.43 -12.77
C LEU A 464 15.79 0.16 -14.28
N ASN A 465 15.04 -0.87 -14.69
CA ASN A 465 14.73 -1.10 -16.10
C ASN A 465 13.89 0.05 -16.68
N ARG A 466 12.84 0.48 -15.97
CA ARG A 466 12.02 1.63 -16.40
C ARG A 466 12.83 2.92 -16.45
N LEU A 467 13.69 3.17 -15.47
CA LEU A 467 14.60 4.32 -15.50
C LEU A 467 15.55 4.25 -16.69
N GLY A 468 16.05 3.05 -17.01
CA GLY A 468 16.88 2.81 -18.19
C GLY A 468 16.18 3.11 -19.53
N SER A 469 14.86 3.24 -19.53
CA SER A 469 14.01 3.59 -20.68
C SER A 469 13.36 4.98 -20.53
N ILE A 470 13.85 5.84 -19.64
CA ILE A 470 13.29 7.18 -19.37
C ILE A 470 13.13 8.06 -20.62
N LEU A 471 13.99 7.86 -21.63
CA LEU A 471 13.99 8.59 -22.89
C LEU A 471 12.91 8.11 -23.90
N ASP A 472 12.33 6.93 -23.66
CA ASP A 472 11.49 6.21 -24.62
C ASP A 472 10.08 5.91 -24.08
N GLN A 473 9.74 6.42 -22.88
CA GLN A 473 8.46 6.14 -22.20
C GLN A 473 7.65 7.42 -21.92
N PRO A 474 6.34 7.30 -21.66
CA PRO A 474 5.49 8.46 -21.41
C PRO A 474 5.95 9.27 -20.20
N TYR A 475 5.69 10.58 -20.28
CA TYR A 475 6.08 11.54 -19.26
C TYR A 475 5.51 11.21 -17.88
N GLU A 476 4.24 10.81 -17.82
CA GLU A 476 3.55 10.48 -16.57
C GLU A 476 4.16 9.24 -15.89
N VAL A 477 4.62 8.27 -16.69
CA VAL A 477 5.30 7.09 -16.15
C VAL A 477 6.70 7.46 -15.63
N ASN A 478 7.42 8.33 -16.36
CA ASN A 478 8.71 8.86 -15.91
C ASN A 478 8.59 9.52 -14.53
N LEU A 479 7.63 10.45 -14.37
CA LEU A 479 7.39 11.13 -13.10
C LEU A 479 7.12 10.15 -11.95
N GLN A 480 6.33 9.12 -12.21
CA GLN A 480 5.99 8.13 -11.18
C GLN A 480 7.20 7.25 -10.80
N VAL A 481 8.01 6.83 -11.77
CA VAL A 481 9.22 6.03 -11.52
C VAL A 481 10.25 6.82 -10.73
N THR A 482 10.48 8.09 -11.10
CA THR A 482 11.41 8.96 -10.38
C THR A 482 10.90 9.29 -8.98
N SER A 483 9.60 9.55 -8.79
CA SER A 483 8.99 9.73 -7.46
C SER A 483 9.26 8.53 -6.54
N LEU A 484 9.03 7.31 -7.03
CA LEU A 484 9.29 6.08 -6.27
C LEU A 484 10.77 5.94 -5.89
N LEU A 485 11.69 6.15 -6.83
CA LEU A 485 13.12 6.03 -6.59
C LEU A 485 13.63 7.11 -5.62
N THR A 486 13.20 8.37 -5.77
CA THR A 486 13.51 9.46 -4.84
C THR A 486 12.98 9.13 -3.44
N ARG A 487 11.73 8.66 -3.32
CA ARG A 487 11.16 8.25 -2.04
C ARG A 487 11.97 7.14 -1.38
N ILE A 488 12.35 6.09 -2.13
CA ILE A 488 13.16 5.00 -1.59
C ILE A 488 14.52 5.53 -1.13
N ALA A 489 15.19 6.35 -1.94
CA ALA A 489 16.50 6.92 -1.62
C ALA A 489 16.50 7.80 -0.36
N LEU A 490 15.36 8.43 -0.03
CA LEU A 490 15.19 9.24 1.16
C LEU A 490 14.95 8.42 2.45
N PHE A 491 14.78 7.09 2.39
CA PHE A 491 14.67 6.32 3.62
C PHE A 491 16.01 6.28 4.40
N PRO A 492 15.99 6.50 5.73
CA PRO A 492 17.20 6.55 6.55
C PRO A 492 17.75 5.14 6.82
N HIS A 493 18.29 4.50 5.80
CA HIS A 493 18.89 3.16 5.88
C HIS A 493 20.23 3.08 5.16
N PRO A 494 21.31 2.62 5.81
CA PRO A 494 22.66 2.69 5.27
C PRO A 494 22.83 1.92 3.95
N HIS A 495 22.22 0.74 3.80
CA HIS A 495 22.31 -0.05 2.56
C HIS A 495 21.56 0.59 1.39
N ILE A 496 20.48 1.34 1.67
CA ILE A 496 19.74 2.04 0.62
C ILE A 496 20.56 3.24 0.14
N GLN A 497 21.11 4.00 1.09
CA GLN A 497 21.96 5.15 0.81
C GLN A 497 23.20 4.74 0.02
N GLU A 498 23.88 3.65 0.42
CA GLU A 498 25.00 3.12 -0.37
C GLU A 498 24.55 2.77 -1.78
N TYR A 499 23.58 1.86 -1.95
CA TYR A 499 23.22 1.33 -3.26
C TYR A 499 22.61 2.36 -4.23
N LEU A 500 21.85 3.35 -3.73
CA LEU A 500 21.16 4.34 -4.57
C LEU A 500 21.92 5.66 -4.70
N LEU A 501 22.62 6.12 -3.66
CA LEU A 501 23.17 7.48 -3.59
C LEU A 501 24.70 7.54 -3.63
N ASN A 502 25.42 6.41 -3.54
CA ASN A 502 26.88 6.39 -3.67
C ASN A 502 27.32 6.12 -5.11
N PRO A 503 27.87 7.12 -5.84
CA PRO A 503 28.34 6.93 -7.20
C PRO A 503 29.71 6.22 -7.29
N PHE A 504 30.40 6.02 -6.16
CA PHE A 504 31.77 5.48 -6.09
C PHE A 504 31.82 4.00 -5.72
N ILE A 505 30.74 3.24 -5.95
CA ILE A 505 30.73 1.80 -5.69
C ILE A 505 31.57 1.07 -6.75
N ASN A 506 32.52 0.28 -6.29
CA ASN A 506 33.22 -0.70 -7.13
C ASN A 506 32.30 -1.89 -7.37
N LEU A 507 31.59 -1.90 -8.48
CA LEU A 507 30.56 -2.90 -8.78
C LEU A 507 31.17 -4.28 -9.05
N ALA A 508 30.53 -5.31 -8.51
CA ALA A 508 30.76 -6.68 -8.90
C ALA A 508 30.35 -6.90 -10.39
N PRO A 509 30.95 -7.87 -11.10
CA PRO A 509 30.53 -8.20 -12.47
C PRO A 509 29.03 -8.50 -12.55
N GLY A 510 28.35 -7.92 -13.55
CA GLY A 510 26.91 -8.08 -13.76
C GLY A 510 26.02 -7.27 -12.81
N ALA A 511 26.58 -6.64 -11.77
CA ALA A 511 25.84 -5.76 -10.88
C ALA A 511 25.64 -4.36 -11.50
N ARG A 512 24.56 -3.70 -11.10
CA ARG A 512 24.29 -2.30 -11.42
C ARG A 512 23.82 -1.57 -10.18
N THR A 513 23.93 -0.25 -10.19
CA THR A 513 23.35 0.68 -9.20
C THR A 513 22.52 1.73 -9.92
N LEU A 514 21.75 2.52 -9.15
CA LEU A 514 21.02 3.68 -9.68
C LEU A 514 21.94 4.60 -10.49
N PHE A 515 23.11 4.93 -9.94
CA PHE A 515 24.07 5.80 -10.62
C PHE A 515 24.58 5.20 -11.94
N SER A 516 24.94 3.91 -11.97
CA SER A 516 25.40 3.26 -13.21
C SER A 516 24.33 3.24 -14.32
N VAL A 517 23.04 3.11 -13.94
CA VAL A 517 21.93 3.17 -14.89
C VAL A 517 21.80 4.57 -15.47
N LEU A 518 21.90 5.60 -14.63
CA LEU A 518 21.84 6.99 -15.08
C LEU A 518 23.01 7.35 -16.02
N VAL A 519 24.23 6.90 -15.73
CA VAL A 519 25.40 7.09 -16.62
C VAL A 519 25.12 6.49 -18.01
N ARG A 520 24.55 5.28 -18.07
CA ARG A 520 24.19 4.63 -19.34
C ARG A 520 23.11 5.40 -20.10
N VAL A 521 22.09 5.91 -19.39
CA VAL A 521 21.03 6.75 -19.99
C VAL A 521 21.61 8.03 -20.56
N VAL A 522 22.50 8.71 -19.84
CA VAL A 522 23.16 9.93 -20.32
C VAL A 522 24.04 9.66 -21.54
N ALA A 523 24.78 8.55 -21.56
CA ALA A 523 25.57 8.16 -22.72
C ALA A 523 24.70 7.95 -23.98
N ASP A 524 23.56 7.26 -23.82
CA ASP A 524 22.57 7.09 -24.90
C ASP A 524 21.97 8.45 -25.33
N LEU A 525 21.61 9.31 -24.38
CA LEU A 525 21.15 10.67 -24.66
C LEU A 525 22.18 11.47 -25.46
N ALA A 526 23.47 11.41 -25.11
CA ALA A 526 24.53 12.12 -25.81
C ALA A 526 24.67 11.64 -27.26
N GLN A 527 24.53 10.35 -27.51
CA GLN A 527 24.54 9.80 -28.87
C GLN A 527 23.31 10.22 -29.68
N ARG A 528 22.12 10.25 -29.06
CA ARG A 528 20.86 10.60 -29.73
C ARG A 528 20.76 12.10 -30.01
N SER A 529 21.18 12.96 -29.08
CA SER A 529 21.11 14.42 -29.22
C SER A 529 21.94 14.94 -30.39
N GLN A 530 23.10 14.33 -30.67
CA GLN A 530 23.94 14.67 -31.83
C GLN A 530 23.25 14.47 -33.18
N ARG A 531 22.23 13.61 -33.25
CA ARG A 531 21.48 13.31 -34.49
C ARG A 531 20.32 14.28 -34.71
N ILE A 532 20.02 15.14 -33.75
CA ILE A 532 18.85 16.00 -33.73
C ILE A 532 19.27 17.45 -33.89
N SER A 533 18.85 18.10 -34.98
CA SER A 533 19.07 19.52 -35.20
C SER A 533 18.27 20.36 -34.20
N ASN A 534 18.88 21.43 -33.68
CA ASN A 534 18.26 22.36 -32.73
C ASN A 534 17.71 21.69 -31.46
N PHE A 535 18.36 20.62 -30.99
CA PHE A 535 17.93 19.85 -29.83
C PHE A 535 17.69 20.71 -28.57
N GLN A 536 18.62 21.63 -28.26
CA GLN A 536 18.53 22.48 -27.08
C GLN A 536 17.34 23.45 -27.13
N GLU A 537 17.04 24.04 -28.31
CA GLU A 537 15.88 24.91 -28.49
C GLU A 537 14.56 24.14 -28.31
N MET A 538 14.49 22.92 -28.84
CA MET A 538 13.33 22.05 -28.66
C MET A 538 13.14 21.65 -27.19
N LEU A 539 14.23 21.37 -26.48
CA LEU A 539 14.18 21.01 -25.06
C LEU A 539 13.63 22.17 -24.21
N ILE A 540 14.09 23.40 -24.45
CA ILE A 540 13.58 24.60 -23.77
C ILE A 540 12.10 24.79 -24.08
N LEU A 541 11.68 24.60 -25.34
CA LEU A 541 10.28 24.73 -25.73
C LEU A 541 9.39 23.69 -25.04
N VAL A 542 9.81 22.41 -25.01
CA VAL A 542 9.08 21.34 -24.32
C VAL A 542 8.97 21.64 -22.82
N ARG A 543 10.05 22.13 -22.18
CA ARG A 543 9.97 22.54 -20.76
C ARG A 543 8.93 23.63 -20.54
N ARG A 544 8.90 24.67 -21.39
CA ARG A 544 7.88 25.74 -21.32
C ARG A 544 6.46 25.23 -21.54
N GLN A 545 6.28 24.22 -22.39
CA GLN A 545 4.98 23.55 -22.55
C GLN A 545 4.58 22.79 -21.29
N LEU A 546 5.51 22.07 -20.66
CA LEU A 546 5.28 21.32 -19.42
C LEU A 546 4.98 22.25 -18.22
N THR A 547 5.60 23.43 -18.14
CA THR A 547 5.33 24.43 -17.08
C THR A 547 4.09 25.28 -17.37
N GLY A 548 3.44 25.12 -18.53
CA GLY A 548 2.25 25.86 -18.93
C GLY A 548 2.52 27.29 -19.42
N GLU A 549 3.77 27.65 -19.69
CA GLU A 549 4.17 28.96 -20.22
C GLU A 549 3.82 29.14 -21.71
N THR A 550 3.78 28.05 -22.46
CA THR A 550 3.47 28.03 -23.90
C THR A 550 2.42 26.96 -24.24
N PRO A 551 1.56 27.18 -25.25
CA PRO A 551 0.59 26.18 -25.67
C PRO A 551 1.26 24.89 -26.17
N ALA A 552 0.60 23.76 -25.94
CA ALA A 552 1.05 22.45 -26.39
C ALA A 552 0.93 22.35 -27.92
N GLU A 553 2.06 22.48 -28.61
CA GLU A 553 2.18 22.22 -30.04
C GLU A 553 2.96 20.91 -30.24
N PRO A 554 2.50 20.02 -31.14
CA PRO A 554 3.18 18.74 -31.36
C PRO A 554 4.56 18.97 -31.96
N LEU A 555 5.59 18.45 -31.29
CA LEU A 555 6.99 18.59 -31.68
C LEU A 555 7.58 17.23 -32.11
N GLY A 556 8.54 17.26 -33.02
CA GLY A 556 9.34 16.06 -33.31
C GLY A 556 10.17 15.67 -32.09
N HIS A 557 10.23 14.38 -31.76
CA HIS A 557 10.98 13.84 -30.61
C HIS A 557 10.47 14.31 -29.24
N GLU A 558 9.18 14.66 -29.11
CA GLU A 558 8.57 15.12 -27.85
C GLU A 558 8.79 14.16 -26.67
N THR A 559 8.63 12.84 -26.86
CA THR A 559 8.87 11.83 -25.81
C THR A 559 10.30 11.88 -25.28
N LEU A 560 11.29 11.98 -26.18
CA LEU A 560 12.69 12.08 -25.81
C LEU A 560 12.93 13.35 -24.99
N CYS A 561 12.47 14.52 -25.48
CA CYS A 561 12.65 15.79 -24.78
C CYS A 561 11.97 15.79 -23.40
N LYS A 562 10.75 15.26 -23.29
CA LYS A 562 10.07 15.09 -22.00
C LYS A 562 10.86 14.19 -21.06
N GLY A 563 11.41 13.08 -21.56
CA GLY A 563 12.29 12.19 -20.79
C GLY A 563 13.56 12.89 -20.29
N VAL A 564 14.17 13.75 -21.11
CA VAL A 564 15.36 14.53 -20.74
C VAL A 564 15.05 15.55 -19.66
N VAL A 565 13.91 16.25 -19.77
CA VAL A 565 13.45 17.16 -18.70
C VAL A 565 13.31 16.38 -17.40
N VAL A 566 12.61 15.24 -17.39
CA VAL A 566 12.47 14.45 -16.14
C VAL A 566 13.81 13.93 -15.63
N LEU A 567 14.73 13.51 -16.49
CA LEU A 567 16.07 13.06 -16.10
C LEU A 567 16.88 14.17 -15.41
N GLU A 568 16.85 15.39 -15.95
CA GLU A 568 17.51 16.56 -15.38
C GLU A 568 16.97 16.86 -13.98
N GLU A 569 15.65 16.90 -13.84
CA GLU A 569 14.97 17.18 -12.57
C GLU A 569 15.25 16.09 -11.53
N PHE A 570 15.22 14.82 -11.94
CA PHE A 570 15.53 13.69 -11.08
C PHE A 570 16.99 13.71 -10.58
N CYS A 571 17.95 14.13 -11.41
CA CYS A 571 19.33 14.30 -10.94
C CYS A 571 19.45 15.37 -9.84
N LYS A 572 18.67 16.45 -9.92
CA LYS A 572 18.60 17.48 -8.86
C LYS A 572 17.95 16.92 -7.59
N GLU A 573 16.87 16.14 -7.72
CA GLU A 573 16.22 15.46 -6.59
C GLU A 573 17.17 14.48 -5.88
N LEU A 574 17.92 13.66 -6.63
CA LEU A 574 18.90 12.72 -6.05
C LEU A 574 20.07 13.44 -5.39
N ALA A 575 20.55 14.54 -5.98
CA ALA A 575 21.57 15.39 -5.36
C ALA A 575 21.06 15.97 -4.03
N ALA A 576 19.81 16.45 -3.98
CA ALA A 576 19.19 16.91 -2.75
C ALA A 576 19.02 15.78 -1.72
N ALA A 577 18.56 14.60 -2.15
CA ALA A 577 18.43 13.41 -1.32
C ALA A 577 19.77 12.96 -0.70
N ALA A 578 20.85 12.93 -1.49
CA ALA A 578 22.21 12.66 -1.01
C ALA A 578 22.67 13.70 0.03
N CYS A 579 22.38 14.98 -0.21
CA CYS A 579 22.73 16.04 0.74
C CYS A 579 22.05 15.83 2.11
N VAL A 580 20.72 15.64 2.14
CA VAL A 580 19.94 15.55 3.40
C VAL A 580 20.17 14.25 4.17
N THR A 581 20.48 13.16 3.47
CA THR A 581 20.74 11.85 4.09
C THR A 581 22.14 11.73 4.70
N HIS A 582 23.15 12.39 4.11
CA HIS A 582 24.52 12.41 4.64
C HIS A 582 24.74 13.46 5.73
N HIS A 583 23.99 14.56 5.68
CA HIS A 583 23.92 15.56 6.74
C HIS A 583 22.56 15.49 7.40
N PRO A 584 22.29 14.49 8.27
CA PRO A 584 21.14 14.58 9.15
C PRO A 584 21.39 15.79 10.05
N LEU A 585 20.82 16.94 9.70
CA LEU A 585 20.75 18.09 10.59
C LEU A 585 20.24 17.54 11.92
N GLY A 586 21.06 17.77 12.97
CA GLY A 586 20.89 17.13 14.26
C GLY A 586 19.44 17.16 14.73
N VAL A 587 18.90 15.97 14.98
CA VAL A 587 17.70 15.77 15.80
C VAL A 587 18.03 16.10 17.25
#